data_AF-A0A8K0WUB4-F1
#
_entry.id   AF-A0A8K0WUB4-F1
#
_cell.length_a   1.000
_cell.length_b   1.000
_cell.length_c   1.000
_cell.angle_alpha   90.00
_cell.angle_beta   90.00
_cell.angle_gamma   90.00
#
_symmetry.space_group_name_H-M   'P 1'
#
loop_
_entity.id
_entity.type
_entity.pdbx_description
1 polymer ?
#
loop_
_entity_poly.entity_id
_entity_poly.type
_entity_poly.pdbx_seq_one_letter_code
_entity_poly.pdbx_strand_id
1 'polypeptide(L)'
;MATIASPRDHSTTPIRRIPISTPTSSTRPSLDTTRSTVTSPAPPAQQHTSKRANRAALREYYNLRAPRIELPDSEVPPSDLDAQDFDADEYVGKVVAQSSLEELLRLYTRVVVEVRALDAEKKALVYDNYSKLITATETIRKLRTNMDPLNPMASTLDPAIAQIYNQASSIREALRQAIPSPDSDEGRRREAEVRKRKTQELAVKVLGTPERLRSLVKEGRTEDAKKQWVLPRRLLQSWAEQGVGGDDVLACIEEGDEVVGGEPQGLGLVKRESR
;
A
#
# COMPACT_ATOMS: atom_id res chain seq x y z
N MET A 1 -43.06 26.93 60.17
CA MET A 1 -42.19 28.11 59.99
C MET A 1 -41.97 28.31 58.50
N ALA A 2 -41.96 29.58 58.07
CA ALA A 2 -42.28 30.06 56.72
C ALA A 2 -41.13 30.02 55.69
N THR A 3 -41.55 29.90 54.42
CA THR A 3 -41.19 30.66 53.20
C THR A 3 -39.86 31.43 53.10
N ILE A 4 -39.16 31.26 51.96
CA ILE A 4 -38.58 32.26 51.01
C ILE A 4 -37.92 31.40 49.91
N ALA A 5 -38.42 31.23 48.68
CA ALA A 5 -38.80 32.15 47.60
C ALA A 5 -37.63 32.91 46.94
N SER A 6 -37.26 32.43 45.75
CA SER A 6 -37.01 33.17 44.50
C SER A 6 -35.59 33.46 43.97
N PRO A 7 -35.47 33.53 42.62
CA PRO A 7 -34.26 33.31 41.82
C PRO A 7 -33.72 34.61 41.19
N ARG A 8 -32.57 34.53 40.48
CA ARG A 8 -32.18 35.56 39.50
C ARG A 8 -31.51 34.94 38.27
N ASP A 9 -32.07 35.32 37.13
CA ASP A 9 -31.63 35.06 35.76
C ASP A 9 -30.62 36.11 35.23
N HIS A 10 -29.99 35.72 34.11
CA HIS A 10 -29.50 36.48 32.94
C HIS A 10 -28.35 37.50 33.05
N SER A 11 -27.28 37.23 32.28
CA SER A 11 -26.79 38.20 31.27
C SER A 11 -26.00 37.52 30.16
N THR A 12 -26.53 37.69 28.95
CA THR A 12 -25.98 37.33 27.65
C THR A 12 -24.97 38.39 27.22
N THR A 13 -23.81 38.03 26.69
CA THR A 13 -23.26 38.66 25.46
C THR A 13 -22.04 37.89 24.90
N PRO A 14 -21.79 37.99 23.57
CA PRO A 14 -21.05 37.00 22.80
C PRO A 14 -19.67 37.50 22.36
N ILE A 15 -18.70 36.60 22.17
CA ILE A 15 -17.43 36.93 21.49
C ILE A 15 -17.19 35.98 20.31
N ARG A 16 -17.57 36.49 19.14
CA ARG A 16 -16.83 36.56 17.87
C ARG A 16 -15.98 35.34 17.46
N ARG A 17 -16.57 34.49 16.62
CA ARG A 17 -15.88 33.46 15.83
C ARG A 17 -15.35 34.11 14.53
N ILE A 18 -14.04 34.05 14.32
CA ILE A 18 -13.39 34.48 13.06
C ILE A 18 -13.32 33.26 12.13
N PRO A 19 -13.72 33.35 10.86
CA PRO A 19 -13.49 32.29 9.88
C PRO A 19 -12.16 32.54 9.15
N ILE A 20 -11.26 31.55 9.13
CA ILE A 20 -10.15 31.52 8.17
C ILE A 20 -10.45 30.40 7.18
N SER A 21 -10.99 30.84 6.04
CA SER A 21 -10.92 30.16 4.76
C SER A 21 -9.53 30.34 4.17
N THR A 22 -8.83 29.25 3.85
CA THR A 22 -7.95 29.23 2.68
C THR A 22 -8.13 27.91 1.92
N PRO A 23 -8.27 27.96 0.59
CA PRO A 23 -8.34 26.81 -0.29
C PRO A 23 -6.93 26.43 -0.76
N THR A 24 -6.65 25.16 -1.04
CA THR A 24 -5.70 24.78 -2.11
C THR A 24 -5.91 23.31 -2.46
N SER A 25 -6.47 23.13 -3.65
CA SER A 25 -6.44 21.91 -4.44
C SER A 25 -5.00 21.60 -4.84
N SER A 26 -4.60 20.32 -4.75
CA SER A 26 -3.59 19.78 -5.67
C SER A 26 -3.78 18.28 -5.84
N THR A 27 -4.65 17.94 -6.79
CA THR A 27 -4.49 16.78 -7.66
C THR A 27 -3.08 16.71 -8.23
N ARG A 28 -2.33 15.65 -7.93
CA ARG A 28 -1.49 15.00 -8.93
C ARG A 28 -1.27 13.50 -8.64
N PRO A 29 -1.33 12.64 -9.68
CA PRO A 29 -1.32 11.19 -9.58
C PRO A 29 0.12 10.66 -9.65
N SER A 30 0.39 9.53 -8.99
CA SER A 30 1.64 8.77 -9.20
C SER A 30 1.34 7.29 -9.25
N LEU A 31 1.92 6.65 -10.26
CA LEU A 31 1.68 5.29 -10.73
C LEU A 31 1.96 4.25 -9.65
N ASP A 32 1.02 3.32 -9.46
CA ASP A 32 1.33 2.05 -8.81
C ASP A 32 1.80 1.06 -9.88
N THR A 33 3.03 0.56 -9.67
CA THR A 33 3.68 -0.41 -10.55
C THR A 33 3.17 -1.80 -10.17
N THR A 34 2.61 -2.49 -11.17
CA THR A 34 2.15 -3.87 -11.09
C THR A 34 3.22 -4.79 -10.48
N ARG A 35 3.01 -5.26 -9.25
CA ARG A 35 3.79 -6.36 -8.66
C ARG A 35 3.23 -7.68 -9.18
N SER A 36 3.88 -8.21 -10.20
CA SER A 36 3.68 -9.60 -10.64
C SER A 36 4.36 -10.58 -9.69
N THR A 37 3.66 -11.68 -9.48
CA THR A 37 3.99 -12.91 -8.77
C THR A 37 5.17 -13.65 -9.40
N VAL A 38 6.24 -13.92 -8.64
CA VAL A 38 7.14 -15.06 -8.90
C VAL A 38 7.58 -15.69 -7.58
N THR A 39 7.47 -17.00 -7.58
CA THR A 39 7.71 -18.02 -6.57
C THR A 39 9.19 -18.41 -6.46
N SER A 40 9.63 -18.75 -5.22
CA SER A 40 10.81 -19.56 -4.81
C SER A 40 12.21 -18.92 -4.71
N PRO A 41 13.18 -19.50 -3.94
CA PRO A 41 13.11 -20.42 -2.78
C PRO A 41 13.95 -19.94 -1.55
N ALA A 42 13.77 -20.57 -0.39
CA ALA A 42 14.48 -20.28 0.87
C ALA A 42 15.91 -20.88 0.94
N PRO A 43 16.87 -20.19 1.60
CA PRO A 43 18.08 -20.80 2.17
C PRO A 43 18.19 -20.58 3.71
N PRO A 44 19.16 -21.21 4.40
CA PRO A 44 18.99 -21.72 5.77
C PRO A 44 19.24 -20.70 6.89
N ALA A 45 18.78 -21.08 8.08
CA ALA A 45 18.82 -20.34 9.33
C ALA A 45 20.24 -19.97 9.79
N GLN A 46 20.61 -18.70 9.66
CA GLN A 46 21.59 -18.01 10.51
C GLN A 46 21.16 -16.55 10.71
N GLN A 47 21.55 -15.95 11.85
CA GLN A 47 21.45 -14.52 12.22
C GLN A 47 20.25 -14.10 13.11
N HIS A 48 20.37 -14.36 14.42
CA HIS A 48 19.52 -13.73 15.45
C HIS A 48 20.06 -12.38 15.97
N THR A 49 21.21 -11.89 15.47
CA THR A 49 21.82 -10.62 15.90
C THR A 49 21.33 -9.42 15.08
N SER A 50 21.14 -9.59 13.77
CA SER A 50 20.75 -8.53 12.84
C SER A 50 19.34 -7.98 13.10
N LYS A 51 18.40 -8.83 13.50
CA LYS A 51 17.02 -8.42 13.83
C LYS A 51 16.95 -7.50 15.05
N ARG A 52 17.84 -7.69 16.03
CA ARG A 52 17.85 -6.90 17.27
C ARG A 52 18.45 -5.51 17.04
N ALA A 53 19.50 -5.43 16.21
CA ALA A 53 20.09 -4.17 15.75
C ALA A 53 19.13 -3.38 14.85
N ASN A 54 18.45 -4.04 13.90
CA ASN A 54 17.43 -3.40 13.06
C ASN A 54 16.27 -2.85 13.89
N ARG A 55 15.83 -3.58 14.92
CA ARG A 55 14.79 -3.09 15.84
C ARG A 55 15.26 -1.87 16.64
N ALA A 56 16.54 -1.77 16.97
CA ALA A 56 17.10 -0.60 17.66
C ALA A 56 17.21 0.61 16.71
N ALA A 57 17.73 0.42 15.50
CA ALA A 57 17.82 1.47 14.48
C ALA A 57 16.46 2.05 14.10
N LEU A 58 15.43 1.20 13.96
CA LEU A 58 14.07 1.65 13.71
C LEU A 58 13.49 2.43 14.90
N ARG A 59 13.81 2.04 16.14
CA ARG A 59 13.39 2.79 17.33
C ARG A 59 14.03 4.16 17.40
N GLU A 60 15.29 4.28 16.98
CA GLU A 60 16.02 5.56 16.90
C GLU A 60 15.49 6.44 15.76
N TYR A 61 15.23 5.88 14.58
CA TYR A 61 14.70 6.60 13.42
C TYR A 61 13.31 7.20 13.67
N TYR A 62 12.45 6.50 14.42
CA TYR A 62 11.11 6.97 14.78
C TYR A 62 11.05 7.68 16.13
N ASN A 63 12.18 7.99 16.77
CA ASN A 63 12.26 8.61 18.09
C ASN A 63 11.42 7.89 19.17
N LEU A 64 11.23 6.57 19.07
CA LEU A 64 10.44 5.74 19.99
C LEU A 64 11.23 5.38 21.25
N ARG A 65 12.20 6.21 21.64
CA ARG A 65 12.91 6.06 22.91
C ARG A 65 11.89 6.32 24.00
N ALA A 66 11.53 5.27 24.74
CA ALA A 66 10.79 5.42 25.98
C ALA A 66 11.54 6.48 26.81
N PRO A 67 10.87 7.53 27.33
CA PRO A 67 11.54 8.47 28.22
C PRO A 67 12.06 7.63 29.38
N ARG A 68 13.38 7.44 29.41
CA ARG A 68 14.05 7.04 30.61
C ARG A 68 13.74 8.19 31.55
N ILE A 69 12.91 7.94 32.56
CA ILE A 69 12.73 8.89 33.66
C ILE A 69 14.08 8.88 34.37
N GLU A 70 15.03 9.60 33.80
CA GLU A 70 16.18 10.11 34.52
C GLU A 70 15.52 11.03 35.53
N LEU A 71 15.38 10.52 36.76
CA LEU A 71 15.13 11.39 37.90
C LEU A 71 16.15 12.51 37.75
N PRO A 72 15.72 13.78 37.64
CA PRO A 72 16.68 14.86 37.62
C PRO A 72 17.52 14.69 38.88
N ASP A 73 18.81 14.41 38.72
CA ASP A 73 19.76 14.50 39.82
C ASP A 73 19.53 15.88 40.41
N SER A 74 19.10 15.92 41.68
CA SER A 74 18.83 17.15 42.39
C SER A 74 20.02 18.09 42.17
N GLU A 75 19.79 19.26 41.56
CA GLU A 75 20.84 20.24 41.27
C GLU A 75 21.49 20.78 42.56
N VAL A 76 20.91 20.44 43.72
CA VAL A 76 21.42 20.74 45.05
C VAL A 76 22.29 19.57 45.53
N PRO A 77 23.58 19.79 45.85
CA PRO A 77 24.43 18.79 46.48
C PRO A 77 23.75 18.24 47.75
N PRO A 78 23.80 16.92 47.99
CA PRO A 78 23.20 16.33 49.19
C PRO A 78 23.81 16.96 50.44
N SER A 79 22.95 17.51 51.29
CA SER A 79 23.33 18.10 52.57
C SER A 79 23.61 17.00 53.58
N ASP A 80 24.41 17.28 54.62
CA ASP A 80 24.57 16.38 55.77
C ASP A 80 23.23 16.12 56.49
N LEU A 81 22.26 17.01 56.29
CA LEU A 81 20.87 16.88 56.75
C LEU A 81 20.05 15.85 55.94
N ASP A 82 20.51 15.50 54.74
CA ASP A 82 19.83 14.56 53.82
C ASP A 82 20.36 13.12 53.95
N ALA A 83 21.29 12.87 54.90
CA ALA A 83 21.84 11.55 55.15
C ALA A 83 20.77 10.58 55.69
N GLN A 84 20.80 9.32 55.25
CA GLN A 84 19.82 8.30 55.70
C GLN A 84 19.86 8.04 57.21
N ASP A 85 21.03 8.20 57.83
CA ASP A 85 21.27 7.97 59.25
C ASP A 85 21.25 9.29 60.06
N PHE A 86 20.58 10.33 59.56
CA PHE A 86 20.53 11.63 60.22
C PHE A 86 19.82 11.57 61.59
N ASP A 87 20.55 11.90 62.65
CA ASP A 87 20.00 12.07 64.02
C ASP A 87 19.81 13.56 64.33
N ALA A 88 18.54 13.96 64.46
CA ALA A 88 18.16 15.33 64.75
C ALA A 88 18.62 15.80 66.14
N ASP A 89 18.57 14.93 67.16
CA ASP A 89 18.88 15.30 68.53
C ASP A 89 20.39 15.50 68.71
N GLU A 90 21.20 14.62 68.10
CA GLU A 90 22.66 14.76 68.08
C GLU A 90 23.10 16.01 67.29
N TYR A 91 22.48 16.27 66.14
CA TYR A 91 22.75 17.45 65.33
C TYR A 91 22.43 18.76 66.07
N VAL A 92 21.24 18.86 66.67
CA VAL A 92 20.84 20.03 67.45
C VAL A 92 21.76 20.22 68.66
N GLY A 93 22.12 19.14 69.36
CA GLY A 93 23.08 19.18 70.47
C GLY A 93 24.43 19.75 70.06
N LYS A 94 24.98 19.30 68.92
CA LYS A 94 26.23 19.83 68.35
C LYS A 94 26.12 21.30 67.97
N VAL A 95 25.05 21.69 67.28
CA VAL A 95 24.83 23.07 66.83
C VAL A 95 24.70 24.03 68.01
N VAL A 96 23.92 23.69 69.04
CA VAL A 96 23.74 24.53 70.22
C VAL A 96 25.03 24.66 71.04
N ALA A 97 25.86 23.62 71.08
CA ALA A 97 27.14 23.66 71.80
C ALA A 97 28.24 24.44 71.08
N GLN A 98 28.19 24.52 69.75
CA GLN A 98 29.28 25.08 68.93
C GLN A 98 28.97 26.44 68.30
N SER A 99 27.71 26.86 68.25
CA SER A 99 27.28 28.12 67.63
C SER A 99 26.89 29.19 68.64
N SER A 100 27.00 30.45 68.22
CA SER A 100 26.52 31.61 68.96
C SER A 100 24.99 31.76 68.84
N LEU A 101 24.37 32.51 69.75
CA LEU A 101 22.92 32.78 69.72
C LEU A 101 22.47 33.44 68.41
N GLU A 102 23.27 34.35 67.85
CA GLU A 102 22.98 35.01 66.59
C GLU A 102 22.95 34.02 65.42
N GLU A 103 23.92 33.12 65.36
CA GLU A 103 23.97 32.04 64.37
C GLU A 103 22.79 31.09 64.51
N LEU A 104 22.41 30.74 65.73
CA LEU A 104 21.26 29.89 66.00
C LEU A 104 19.94 30.51 65.54
N LEU A 105 19.75 31.82 65.76
CA LEU A 105 18.57 32.56 65.28
C LEU A 105 18.53 32.67 63.75
N ARG A 106 19.69 32.87 63.12
CA ARG A 106 19.80 32.84 61.65
C ARG A 106 19.47 31.47 61.09
N LEU A 107 19.99 30.41 61.71
CA LEU A 107 19.74 29.03 61.31
C LEU A 107 18.25 28.68 61.48
N TYR A 108 17.64 29.04 62.61
CA TYR A 108 16.21 28.88 62.84
C TYR A 108 15.37 29.54 61.73
N THR A 109 15.67 30.80 61.43
CA THR A 109 14.93 31.54 60.39
C THR A 109 15.10 30.89 59.02
N ARG A 110 16.31 30.43 58.70
CA ARG A 110 16.62 29.70 57.46
C ARG A 110 15.82 28.40 57.37
N VAL A 111 15.86 27.55 58.40
CA VAL A 111 15.13 26.27 58.43
C VAL A 111 13.62 26.50 58.30
N VAL A 112 13.06 27.51 58.96
CA VAL A 112 11.63 27.84 58.83
C VAL A 112 11.26 28.21 57.39
N VAL A 113 12.12 28.96 56.69
CA VAL A 113 11.91 29.31 55.28
C VAL A 113 12.04 28.07 54.40
N GLU A 114 13.06 27.24 54.61
CA GLU A 114 13.29 26.00 53.85
C GLU A 114 12.14 25.00 54.03
N VAL A 115 11.63 24.79 55.25
CA VAL A 115 10.45 23.94 55.51
C VAL A 115 9.22 24.40 54.73
N ARG A 116 8.98 25.72 54.67
CA ARG A 116 7.87 26.28 53.90
C ARG A 116 8.08 26.12 52.39
N ALA A 117 9.31 26.29 51.91
CA ALA A 117 9.66 26.08 50.51
C ALA A 117 9.46 24.61 50.10
N LEU A 118 9.94 23.66 50.90
CA LEU A 118 9.77 22.22 50.67
C LEU A 118 8.30 21.80 50.70
N ASP A 119 7.47 22.36 51.60
CA ASP A 119 6.03 22.09 51.59
C ASP A 119 5.34 22.62 50.33
N ALA A 120 5.73 23.81 49.86
CA ALA A 120 5.23 24.36 48.60
C ALA A 120 5.67 23.52 47.40
N GLU A 121 6.92 23.07 47.36
CA GLU A 121 7.45 22.20 46.31
C GLU A 121 6.75 20.84 46.30
N LYS A 122 6.60 20.20 47.47
CA LYS A 122 5.83 18.95 47.61
C LYS A 122 4.42 19.10 47.05
N LYS A 123 3.73 20.19 47.38
CA LYS A 123 2.39 20.48 46.83
C LYS A 123 2.46 20.64 45.31
N ALA A 124 3.42 21.41 44.79
CA ALA A 124 3.59 21.61 43.36
C ALA A 124 3.83 20.28 42.61
N LEU A 125 4.69 19.40 43.13
CA LEU A 125 4.94 18.08 42.56
C LEU A 125 3.69 17.20 42.53
N VAL A 126 2.91 17.22 43.61
CA VAL A 126 1.64 16.48 43.69
C VAL A 126 0.64 17.01 42.66
N TYR A 127 0.50 18.33 42.53
CA TYR A 127 -0.39 18.93 41.53
C TYR A 127 0.06 18.65 40.10
N ASP A 128 1.36 18.73 39.82
CA ASP A 128 1.91 18.40 38.51
C ASP A 128 1.69 16.91 38.17
N ASN A 129 1.94 16.01 39.12
CA ASN A 129 1.72 14.58 38.92
C ASN A 129 0.24 14.25 38.66
N TYR A 130 -0.67 14.78 39.48
CA TYR A 130 -2.11 14.57 39.26
C TYR A 130 -2.58 15.21 37.96
N SER A 131 -2.10 16.40 37.61
CA SER A 131 -2.40 17.05 36.31
C SER A 131 -1.92 16.18 35.13
N LYS A 132 -0.71 15.64 35.20
CA LYS A 132 -0.15 14.71 34.20
C LYS A 132 -0.98 13.42 34.10
N LEU A 133 -1.41 12.85 35.23
CA LEU A 133 -2.24 11.65 35.23
C LEU A 133 -3.62 11.93 34.63
N ILE A 134 -4.27 13.03 35.02
CA ILE A 134 -5.57 13.44 34.49
C ILE A 134 -5.46 13.67 32.98
N THR A 135 -4.46 14.42 32.51
CA THR A 135 -4.26 14.66 31.07
C THR A 135 -3.96 13.37 30.31
N ALA A 136 -3.20 12.43 30.87
CA ALA A 136 -2.98 11.11 30.28
C ALA A 136 -4.29 10.31 30.18
N THR A 137 -5.09 10.26 31.25
CA THR A 137 -6.38 9.55 31.24
C THR A 137 -7.37 10.16 30.26
N GLU A 138 -7.38 11.49 30.11
CA GLU A 138 -8.24 12.17 29.13
C GLU A 138 -7.76 11.94 27.69
N THR A 139 -6.44 11.86 27.47
CA THR A 139 -5.87 11.45 26.18
C THR A 139 -6.30 10.02 25.83
N ILE A 140 -6.24 9.09 26.78
CA ILE A 140 -6.71 7.70 26.58
C ILE A 140 -8.20 7.68 26.25
N ARG A 141 -9.02 8.47 26.96
CA ARG A 141 -10.45 8.59 26.67
C ARG A 141 -10.69 9.09 25.24
N LYS A 142 -10.00 10.16 24.82
CA LYS A 142 -10.09 10.72 23.46
C LYS A 142 -9.65 9.72 22.39
N LEU A 143 -8.56 8.99 22.63
CA LEU A 143 -8.11 7.93 21.74
C LEU A 143 -9.17 6.82 21.61
N ARG A 144 -9.79 6.40 22.71
CA ARG A 144 -10.87 5.42 22.69
C ARG A 144 -12.09 5.92 21.90
N THR A 145 -12.55 7.14 22.17
CA THR A 145 -13.69 7.72 21.46
C THR A 145 -13.43 7.97 19.99
N ASN A 146 -12.17 8.17 19.58
CA ASN A 146 -11.77 8.30 18.18
C ASN A 146 -11.54 6.93 17.51
N MET A 147 -11.31 5.86 18.27
CA MET A 147 -11.16 4.50 17.76
C MET A 147 -12.49 3.75 17.68
N ASP A 148 -13.43 3.99 18.59
CA ASP A 148 -14.80 3.48 18.52
C ASP A 148 -15.50 3.77 17.16
N PRO A 149 -15.33 4.93 16.50
CA PRO A 149 -15.85 5.21 15.16
C PRO A 149 -15.02 4.61 14.00
N LEU A 150 -13.90 3.90 14.24
CA LEU A 150 -13.29 3.05 13.21
C LEU A 150 -14.01 1.70 13.07
N ASN A 151 -14.79 1.30 14.08
CA ASN A 151 -15.66 0.12 14.00
C ASN A 151 -16.82 0.27 12.98
N PRO A 152 -17.50 1.44 12.83
CA PRO A 152 -18.49 1.63 11.78
C PRO A 152 -17.90 1.69 10.36
N MET A 153 -16.67 2.17 10.14
CA MET A 153 -16.03 2.04 8.81
C MET A 153 -15.73 0.58 8.46
N ALA A 154 -15.27 -0.22 9.42
CA ALA A 154 -15.16 -1.67 9.25
C ALA A 154 -16.55 -2.32 9.01
N SER A 155 -17.59 -1.86 9.72
CA SER A 155 -18.99 -2.29 9.54
C SER A 155 -19.59 -1.89 8.18
N THR A 156 -19.06 -0.88 7.49
CA THR A 156 -19.47 -0.54 6.11
C THR A 156 -18.78 -1.39 5.03
N LEU A 157 -17.66 -2.04 5.38
CA LEU A 157 -16.88 -2.83 4.43
C LEU A 157 -17.54 -4.18 4.14
N ASP A 158 -18.09 -4.86 5.15
CA ASP A 158 -18.78 -6.14 4.97
C ASP A 158 -20.03 -6.03 4.06
N PRO A 159 -20.93 -5.03 4.24
CA PRO A 159 -22.04 -4.80 3.32
C PRO A 159 -21.60 -4.40 1.91
N ALA A 160 -20.52 -3.61 1.77
CA ALA A 160 -19.99 -3.22 0.47
C ALA A 160 -19.44 -4.44 -0.28
N ILE A 161 -18.70 -5.31 0.40
CA ILE A 161 -18.19 -6.58 -0.15
C ILE A 161 -19.37 -7.48 -0.55
N ALA A 162 -20.41 -7.58 0.29
CA ALA A 162 -21.61 -8.35 -0.03
C ALA A 162 -22.34 -7.79 -1.26
N GLN A 163 -22.46 -6.46 -1.39
CA GLN A 163 -23.04 -5.82 -2.57
C GLN A 163 -22.22 -6.12 -3.84
N ILE A 164 -20.89 -6.01 -3.78
CA ILE A 164 -20.01 -6.33 -4.90
C ILE A 164 -20.16 -7.81 -5.30
N TYR A 165 -20.19 -8.72 -4.32
CA TYR A 165 -20.38 -10.14 -4.58
C TYR A 165 -21.72 -10.42 -5.28
N ASN A 166 -22.81 -9.79 -4.80
CA ASN A 166 -24.14 -9.94 -5.40
C ASN A 166 -24.19 -9.36 -6.81
N GLN A 167 -23.60 -8.19 -7.04
CA GLN A 167 -23.51 -7.59 -8.38
C GLN A 167 -22.68 -8.45 -9.32
N ALA A 168 -21.51 -8.92 -8.89
CA ALA A 168 -20.64 -9.79 -9.67
C ALA A 168 -21.32 -11.14 -9.99
N SER A 169 -22.02 -11.73 -9.03
CA SER A 169 -22.78 -12.97 -9.25
C SER A 169 -23.94 -12.76 -10.21
N SER A 170 -24.65 -11.63 -10.10
CA SER A 170 -25.71 -11.24 -11.05
C SER A 170 -25.16 -11.07 -12.47
N ILE A 171 -24.05 -10.35 -12.65
CA ILE A 171 -23.39 -10.19 -13.95
C ILE A 171 -22.96 -11.55 -14.52
N ARG A 172 -22.38 -12.42 -13.69
CA ARG A 172 -21.96 -13.76 -14.09
C ARG A 172 -23.15 -14.61 -14.54
N GLU A 173 -24.27 -14.53 -13.84
CA GLU A 173 -25.49 -15.25 -14.19
C GLU A 173 -26.13 -14.69 -15.47
N ALA A 174 -26.19 -13.36 -15.62
CA ALA A 174 -26.63 -12.71 -16.84
C ALA A 174 -25.75 -13.08 -18.04
N LEU A 175 -24.43 -13.15 -17.86
CA LEU A 175 -23.49 -13.58 -18.89
C LEU A 175 -23.68 -15.07 -19.22
N ARG A 176 -23.91 -15.92 -18.23
CA ARG A 176 -24.22 -17.34 -18.41
C ARG A 176 -25.52 -17.55 -19.19
N GLN A 177 -26.52 -16.69 -18.98
CA GLN A 177 -27.78 -16.74 -19.72
C GLN A 177 -27.66 -16.16 -21.13
N ALA A 178 -26.85 -15.11 -21.30
CA ALA A 178 -26.63 -14.45 -22.59
C ALA A 178 -25.70 -15.23 -23.53
N ILE A 179 -24.83 -16.07 -22.99
CA ILE A 179 -23.98 -17.00 -23.75
C ILE A 179 -24.67 -18.37 -23.74
N PRO A 180 -25.33 -18.80 -24.84
CA PRO A 180 -25.85 -20.16 -24.93
C PRO A 180 -24.73 -21.17 -24.73
N SER A 181 -25.04 -22.31 -24.12
CA SER A 181 -24.10 -23.43 -23.99
C SER A 181 -23.43 -23.73 -25.35
N PRO A 182 -22.11 -23.98 -25.40
CA PRO A 182 -21.41 -24.33 -26.65
C PRO A 182 -21.99 -25.58 -27.32
N ASP A 183 -22.71 -26.41 -26.56
CA ASP A 183 -23.36 -27.64 -27.03
C ASP A 183 -24.79 -27.41 -27.58
N SER A 184 -25.31 -26.18 -27.47
CA SER A 184 -26.58 -25.79 -28.11
C SER A 184 -26.41 -25.66 -29.63
N ASP A 185 -27.45 -25.98 -30.39
CA ASP A 185 -27.46 -25.84 -31.86
C ASP A 185 -27.13 -24.43 -32.34
N GLU A 186 -27.53 -23.42 -31.57
CA GLU A 186 -27.19 -22.01 -31.84
C GLU A 186 -25.71 -21.72 -31.57
N GLY A 187 -25.11 -22.33 -30.55
CA GLY A 187 -23.70 -22.24 -30.24
C GLY A 187 -22.84 -22.82 -31.36
N ARG A 188 -23.18 -24.04 -31.82
CA ARG A 188 -22.49 -24.71 -32.94
C ARG A 188 -22.55 -23.89 -34.23
N ARG A 189 -23.69 -23.25 -34.53
CA ARG A 189 -23.84 -22.35 -35.70
C ARG A 189 -22.97 -21.10 -35.59
N ARG A 190 -23.00 -20.40 -34.44
CA ARG A 190 -22.16 -19.22 -34.21
C ARG A 190 -20.67 -19.55 -34.30
N GLU A 191 -20.24 -20.65 -33.72
CA GLU A 191 -18.84 -21.08 -33.83
C GLU A 191 -18.46 -21.44 -35.27
N ALA A 192 -19.33 -22.11 -36.01
CA ALA A 192 -19.10 -22.43 -37.43
C ALA A 192 -18.98 -21.15 -38.27
N GLU A 193 -19.80 -20.14 -38.02
CA GLU A 193 -19.70 -18.83 -38.68
C GLU A 193 -18.39 -18.10 -38.35
N VAL A 194 -17.97 -18.11 -37.08
CA VAL A 194 -16.69 -17.52 -36.66
C VAL A 194 -15.53 -18.27 -37.32
N ARG A 195 -15.58 -19.61 -37.37
CA ARG A 195 -14.57 -20.42 -38.07
C ARG A 195 -14.50 -20.07 -39.55
N LYS A 196 -15.66 -19.97 -40.23
CA LYS A 196 -15.75 -19.58 -41.64
C LYS A 196 -15.18 -18.19 -41.91
N ARG A 197 -15.50 -17.19 -41.09
CA ARG A 197 -14.95 -15.82 -41.23
C ARG A 197 -13.44 -15.81 -41.08
N LYS A 198 -12.91 -16.50 -40.06
CA LYS A 198 -11.46 -16.62 -39.87
C LYS A 198 -10.78 -17.29 -41.06
N THR A 199 -11.36 -18.37 -41.60
CA THR A 199 -10.80 -19.02 -42.80
C THR A 199 -10.85 -18.12 -44.03
N GLN A 200 -11.92 -17.34 -44.20
CA GLN A 200 -12.04 -16.37 -45.29
C GLN A 200 -11.01 -15.24 -45.17
N GLU A 201 -10.83 -14.68 -43.98
CA GLU A 201 -9.81 -13.64 -43.74
C GLU A 201 -8.39 -14.15 -43.99
N LEU A 202 -8.11 -15.41 -43.63
CA LEU A 202 -6.83 -16.05 -43.94
C LEU A 202 -6.67 -16.24 -45.45
N ALA A 203 -7.70 -16.69 -46.16
CA ALA A 203 -7.66 -16.81 -47.63
C ALA A 203 -7.41 -15.47 -48.31
N VAL A 204 -8.11 -14.40 -47.92
CA VAL A 204 -7.89 -13.06 -48.47
C VAL A 204 -6.46 -12.58 -48.22
N LYS A 205 -5.92 -12.80 -47.01
CA LYS A 205 -4.53 -12.42 -46.69
C LYS A 205 -3.51 -13.19 -47.51
N VAL A 206 -3.73 -14.49 -47.72
CA VAL A 206 -2.83 -15.36 -48.48
C VAL A 206 -2.86 -15.00 -49.97
N LEU A 207 -4.05 -14.81 -50.55
CA LEU A 207 -4.20 -14.40 -51.96
C LEU A 207 -3.70 -12.96 -52.21
N GLY A 208 -3.68 -12.09 -51.20
CA GLY A 208 -3.09 -10.74 -51.29
C GLY A 208 -1.57 -10.68 -51.07
N THR A 209 -0.91 -11.80 -50.76
CA THR A 209 0.56 -11.82 -50.60
C THR A 209 1.37 -11.60 -51.88
N PRO A 210 1.04 -12.10 -53.09
CA PRO A 210 1.82 -11.83 -54.30
C PRO A 210 1.93 -10.33 -54.63
N GLU A 211 0.87 -9.54 -54.43
CA GLU A 211 0.93 -8.07 -54.58
C GLU A 211 1.89 -7.41 -53.60
N ARG A 212 1.90 -7.89 -52.35
CA ARG A 212 2.83 -7.42 -51.31
C ARG A 212 4.28 -7.84 -51.59
N LEU A 213 4.49 -9.00 -52.20
CA LEU A 213 5.82 -9.42 -52.64
C LEU A 213 6.33 -8.52 -53.78
N ARG A 214 5.47 -8.12 -54.71
CA ARG A 214 5.82 -7.18 -55.79
C ARG A 214 6.30 -5.83 -55.26
N SER A 215 5.66 -5.28 -54.23
CA SER A 215 6.10 -4.02 -53.63
C SER A 215 7.47 -4.16 -52.95
N LEU A 216 7.71 -5.26 -52.24
CA LEU A 216 8.99 -5.52 -51.57
C LEU A 216 10.15 -5.73 -52.55
N VAL A 217 9.88 -6.36 -53.70
CA VAL A 217 10.86 -6.53 -54.77
C VAL A 217 11.17 -5.20 -55.46
N LYS A 218 10.16 -4.34 -55.69
CA LYS A 218 10.37 -2.96 -56.19
C LYS A 218 11.23 -2.10 -55.26
N GLU A 219 11.13 -2.34 -53.95
CA GLU A 219 11.94 -1.66 -52.91
C GLU A 219 13.36 -2.26 -52.77
N GLY A 220 13.72 -3.28 -53.55
CA GLY A 220 15.04 -3.92 -53.53
C GLY A 220 15.25 -4.94 -52.39
N ARG A 221 14.21 -5.27 -51.62
CA ARG A 221 14.26 -6.23 -50.50
C ARG A 221 13.83 -7.63 -50.92
N THR A 222 14.52 -8.20 -51.90
CA THR A 222 14.20 -9.49 -52.52
C THR A 222 14.32 -10.67 -51.55
N GLU A 223 15.31 -10.66 -50.66
CA GLU A 223 15.54 -11.72 -49.67
C GLU A 223 14.44 -11.80 -48.60
N ASP A 224 13.87 -10.65 -48.21
CA ASP A 224 12.74 -10.61 -47.26
C ASP A 224 11.43 -11.05 -47.93
N ALA A 225 11.25 -10.74 -49.22
CA ALA A 225 10.15 -11.26 -50.03
C ALA A 225 10.20 -12.80 -50.12
N LYS A 226 11.37 -13.39 -50.40
CA LYS A 226 11.54 -14.86 -50.44
C LYS A 226 11.10 -15.51 -49.12
N LYS A 227 11.54 -14.96 -47.98
CA LYS A 227 11.20 -15.47 -46.64
C LYS A 227 9.71 -15.37 -46.33
N GLN A 228 9.06 -14.27 -46.71
CA GLN A 228 7.63 -14.05 -46.48
C GLN A 228 6.75 -14.96 -47.35
N TRP A 229 7.25 -15.40 -48.51
CA TRP A 229 6.51 -16.28 -49.43
C TRP A 229 6.49 -17.76 -49.03
N VAL A 230 7.45 -18.23 -48.23
CA VAL A 230 7.57 -19.67 -47.88
C VAL A 230 6.32 -20.24 -47.21
N LEU A 231 5.74 -19.53 -46.25
CA LEU A 231 4.58 -20.01 -45.48
C LEU A 231 3.26 -19.91 -46.25
N PRO A 232 2.90 -18.77 -46.88
CA PRO A 232 1.73 -18.68 -47.76
C PRO A 232 1.77 -19.69 -48.91
N ARG A 233 2.94 -19.90 -49.53
CA ARG A 233 3.12 -20.87 -50.62
C ARG A 233 2.82 -22.30 -50.18
N ARG A 234 3.33 -22.73 -49.02
CA ARG A 234 3.04 -24.07 -48.47
C ARG A 234 1.55 -24.24 -48.18
N LEU A 235 0.89 -23.19 -47.68
CA LEU A 235 -0.53 -23.21 -47.42
C LEU A 235 -1.34 -23.32 -48.72
N LEU A 236 -0.99 -22.54 -49.76
CA LEU A 236 -1.61 -22.62 -51.08
C LEU A 236 -1.39 -23.98 -51.75
N GLN A 237 -0.20 -24.57 -51.64
CA GLN A 237 0.08 -25.93 -52.12
C GLN A 237 -0.80 -26.96 -51.40
N SER A 238 -0.94 -26.85 -50.08
CA SER A 238 -1.85 -27.74 -49.33
C SER A 238 -3.32 -27.56 -49.73
N TRP A 239 -3.73 -26.36 -50.17
CA TRP A 239 -5.08 -26.11 -50.69
C TRP A 239 -5.26 -26.69 -52.09
N ALA A 240 -4.25 -26.56 -52.95
CA ALA A 240 -4.26 -27.16 -54.29
C ALA A 240 -4.32 -28.70 -54.22
N GLU A 241 -3.55 -29.33 -53.33
CA GLU A 241 -3.60 -30.79 -53.09
C GLU A 241 -4.95 -31.27 -52.55
N GLN A 242 -5.63 -30.42 -51.75
CA GLN A 242 -6.96 -30.67 -51.22
C GLN A 242 -8.09 -30.31 -52.22
N GLY A 243 -7.75 -29.81 -53.42
CA GLY A 243 -8.72 -29.41 -54.45
C GLY A 243 -9.54 -28.16 -54.08
N VAL A 244 -9.04 -27.32 -53.18
CA VAL A 244 -9.71 -26.10 -52.70
C VAL A 244 -9.21 -24.88 -53.50
N GLY A 245 -10.12 -24.15 -54.14
CA GLY A 245 -9.82 -22.88 -54.83
C GLY A 245 -9.36 -22.99 -56.28
N GLY A 246 -9.21 -24.21 -56.82
CA GLY A 246 -9.06 -24.45 -58.27
C GLY A 246 -7.93 -23.64 -58.93
N ASP A 247 -8.26 -23.00 -60.05
CA ASP A 247 -7.33 -22.24 -60.90
C ASP A 247 -6.77 -20.99 -60.20
N ASP A 248 -7.56 -20.34 -59.34
CA ASP A 248 -7.17 -19.11 -58.63
C ASP A 248 -5.99 -19.34 -57.67
N VAL A 249 -5.94 -20.52 -57.04
CA VAL A 249 -4.85 -20.90 -56.13
C VAL A 249 -3.58 -21.21 -56.90
N LEU A 250 -3.69 -21.83 -58.08
CA LEU A 250 -2.55 -22.12 -58.96
C LEU A 250 -1.97 -20.83 -59.53
N ALA A 251 -2.83 -19.93 -60.03
CA ALA A 251 -2.42 -18.62 -60.52
C ALA A 251 -1.69 -17.80 -59.44
N CYS A 252 -2.16 -17.81 -58.18
CA CYS A 252 -1.46 -17.13 -57.09
C CYS A 252 -0.10 -17.77 -56.75
N ILE A 253 0.06 -19.09 -56.90
CA ILE A 253 1.36 -19.76 -56.69
C ILE A 253 2.33 -19.35 -57.79
N GLU A 254 1.90 -19.37 -59.05
CA GLU A 254 2.71 -18.98 -60.21
C GLU A 254 3.13 -17.51 -60.12
N GLU A 255 2.17 -16.62 -59.84
CA GLU A 255 2.42 -15.19 -59.69
C GLU A 255 3.38 -14.87 -58.54
N GLY A 256 3.30 -15.57 -57.42
CA GLY A 256 4.24 -15.37 -56.31
C GLY A 256 5.63 -15.97 -56.57
N ASP A 257 5.71 -17.11 -57.27
CA ASP A 257 6.98 -17.74 -57.66
C ASP A 257 7.72 -16.91 -58.74
N GLU A 258 6.99 -16.28 -59.67
CA GLU A 258 7.55 -15.33 -60.65
C GLU A 258 8.17 -14.10 -59.96
N VAL A 259 7.47 -13.56 -58.94
CA VAL A 259 7.88 -12.34 -58.23
C VAL A 259 9.12 -12.56 -57.37
N VAL A 260 9.25 -13.74 -56.76
CA VAL A 260 10.38 -14.10 -55.88
C VAL A 260 11.64 -14.52 -56.69
N GLY A 261 11.51 -14.62 -58.01
CA GLY A 261 12.55 -15.06 -58.94
C GLY A 261 12.35 -16.54 -59.25
N GLY A 262 11.81 -16.79 -60.44
CA GLY A 262 11.43 -18.12 -60.93
C GLY A 262 12.61 -19.09 -61.03
N GLU A 263 12.92 -19.76 -59.93
CA GLU A 263 13.53 -21.09 -59.94
C GLU A 263 12.65 -22.04 -59.11
N PRO A 264 12.12 -23.12 -59.71
CA PRO A 264 11.57 -24.22 -58.94
C PRO A 264 12.75 -24.87 -58.21
N GLN A 265 12.95 -24.55 -56.93
CA GLN A 265 13.83 -25.34 -56.09
C GLN A 265 13.25 -26.76 -56.06
N GLY A 266 13.96 -27.65 -56.76
CA GLY A 266 13.54 -28.99 -57.09
C GLY A 266 12.97 -29.73 -55.88
N LEU A 267 11.75 -30.22 -56.07
CA LEU A 267 11.25 -31.37 -55.34
C LEU A 267 12.30 -32.47 -55.44
N GLY A 268 12.95 -32.73 -54.31
CA GLY A 268 13.76 -33.93 -54.12
C GLY A 268 12.89 -35.13 -54.43
N LEU A 269 13.20 -35.74 -55.57
CA LEU A 269 12.66 -37.01 -56.03
C LEU A 269 13.07 -38.07 -54.99
N VAL A 270 12.28 -38.24 -53.93
CA VAL A 270 12.38 -39.42 -53.07
C VAL A 270 11.84 -40.57 -53.89
N LYS A 271 12.77 -41.24 -54.56
CA LYS A 271 12.63 -42.55 -55.17
C LYS A 271 12.03 -43.48 -54.10
N ARG A 272 10.73 -43.73 -54.18
CA ARG A 272 10.11 -44.90 -53.54
C ARG A 272 10.66 -46.11 -54.29
N GLU A 273 11.76 -46.64 -53.79
CA GLU A 273 12.31 -47.90 -54.21
C GLU A 273 11.49 -48.99 -53.53
N SER A 274 10.81 -49.78 -54.35
CA SER A 274 10.03 -50.95 -53.95
C SER A 274 10.95 -52.02 -53.34
N ARG A 275 10.63 -52.47 -52.14
CA ARG A 275 10.67 -53.88 -51.73
C ARG A 275 9.81 -54.12 -50.50
#